data_AF-A0A4R9VDE3-F1
#
_entry.id   AF-A0A4R9VDE3-F1
#
_cell.length_a   1.000
_cell.length_b   1.000
_cell.length_c   1.000
_cell.angle_alpha   90.00
_cell.angle_beta   90.00
_cell.angle_gamma   90.00
#
_symmetry.space_group_name_H-M   'P 1'
#
loop_
_entity.id
_entity.type
_entity.pdbx_description
1 polymer ?
#
loop_
_entity_poly.entity_id
_entity_poly.type
_entity_poly.pdbx_seq_one_letter_code
_entity_poly.pdbx_strand_id
1 'polypeptide(L)'
;VKSGNALLTIINDILDFSKINAGQLTLDPAPFRLSEAVEDVATLVSARVAEKNLELIVRVDPRLPAYVVGDAGRFRQIVTNLVGNAVKFTEKGHVLIDVGGETIN
;
A
#
# COMPACT_ATOMS: atom_id res chain seq x y z
N VAL A 1 -22.38 10.74 0.39
CA VAL A 1 -21.36 10.10 1.25
C VAL A 1 -19.98 10.00 0.59
N LYS A 2 -19.86 9.70 -0.72
CA LYS A 2 -18.57 9.56 -1.43
C LYS A 2 -17.63 10.79 -1.40
N SER A 3 -18.16 12.02 -1.46
CA SER A 3 -17.34 13.23 -1.47
C SER A 3 -16.75 13.61 -0.10
N GLY A 4 -17.42 13.26 1.00
CA GLY A 4 -16.93 13.55 2.36
C GLY A 4 -15.71 12.72 2.73
N ASN A 5 -15.72 11.43 2.37
CA ASN A 5 -14.56 10.56 2.58
C ASN A 5 -13.35 11.01 1.74
N ALA A 6 -13.57 11.41 0.49
CA ALA A 6 -12.49 11.93 -0.36
C ALA A 6 -11.84 13.19 0.23
N LEU A 7 -12.64 14.12 0.77
CA LEU A 7 -12.11 15.32 1.43
C LEU A 7 -11.36 14.99 2.72
N LEU A 8 -11.88 14.08 3.54
CA LEU A 8 -11.20 13.62 4.75
C LEU A 8 -9.86 12.95 4.43
N THR A 9 -9.79 12.15 3.36
CA THR A 9 -8.51 11.59 2.89
C THR A 9 -7.52 12.70 2.52
N ILE A 10 -7.95 13.70 1.75
CA ILE A 10 -7.08 14.83 1.37
C ILE A 10 -6.58 15.59 2.61
N ILE A 11 -7.46 15.87 3.58
CA ILE A 11 -7.08 16.54 4.82
C ILE A 11 -6.05 15.71 5.59
N ASN A 12 -6.29 14.40 5.73
CA ASN A 12 -5.36 13.50 6.41
C ASN A 12 -4.00 13.44 5.71
N ASP A 13 -3.98 13.38 4.38
CA ASP A 13 -2.74 13.37 3.59
C ASP A 13 -1.94 14.68 3.78
N ILE A 14 -2.61 15.84 3.82
CA ILE A 14 -1.97 17.14 4.10
C ILE A 14 -1.40 17.20 5.53
N LEU A 15 -2.16 16.71 6.51
CA LEU A 15 -1.72 16.68 7.90
C LEU A 15 -0.52 15.73 8.08
N ASP A 16 -0.54 14.57 7.44
CA ASP A 16 0.56 13.62 7.46
C ASP A 16 1.81 14.20 6.81
N PHE A 17 1.69 14.85 5.64
CA PHE A 17 2.79 15.57 5.00
C PHE A 17 3.39 16.65 5.90
N SER A 18 2.53 17.42 6.60
CA SER A 18 2.97 18.46 7.52
C SER A 18 3.74 17.88 8.72
N LYS A 19 3.26 16.77 9.30
CA LYS A 19 3.94 16.08 10.40
C LYS A 19 5.31 15.52 9.97
N ILE A 20 5.41 14.97 8.76
CA ILE A 20 6.67 14.45 8.22
C ILE A 20 7.70 15.58 8.10
N ASN A 21 7.34 16.70 7.47
CA ASN A 21 8.26 17.84 7.28
C ASN A 21 8.67 18.51 8.60
N ALA A 22 7.78 18.49 9.59
CA ALA A 22 8.08 19.00 10.94
C ALA A 22 8.88 18.02 11.81
N GLY A 23 9.19 16.81 11.31
CA GLY A 23 9.84 15.75 12.10
C GLY A 23 8.96 15.19 13.22
N GLN A 24 7.65 15.38 13.14
CA GLN A 24 6.65 14.99 14.14
C GLN A 24 5.95 13.67 13.80
N LEU A 25 6.25 13.06 12.64
CA LEU A 25 5.73 11.74 12.32
C LEU A 25 6.39 10.70 13.23
N THR A 26 5.59 10.07 14.08
CA THR A 26 6.00 8.88 14.83
C THR A 26 5.47 7.63 14.13
N LEU A 27 6.35 6.67 13.88
CA LEU A 27 5.94 5.33 13.46
C LEU A 27 5.45 4.55 14.69
N ASP A 28 4.48 3.67 14.48
CA ASP A 28 4.03 2.71 15.49
C ASP A 28 4.59 1.32 15.17
N PRO A 29 5.82 0.99 15.61
CA PRO A 29 6.46 -0.27 15.26
C PRO A 29 5.79 -1.44 15.98
N ALA A 30 5.17 -2.33 15.21
CA ALA A 30 4.61 -3.59 15.69
C ALA A 30 4.97 -4.74 14.73
N PRO A 31 5.04 -5.99 15.21
CA PRO A 31 5.13 -7.14 14.33
C PRO A 31 3.87 -7.24 13.44
N PHE A 32 4.05 -7.38 12.13
CA PHE A 32 2.95 -7.63 11.19
C PHE A 32 3.38 -8.58 10.08
N ARG A 33 2.40 -9.27 9.47
CA ARG A 33 2.66 -10.18 8.34
C ARG A 33 2.72 -9.39 7.05
N LEU A 34 3.88 -9.43 6.40
CA LEU A 34 4.11 -8.66 5.17
C LEU A 34 3.19 -9.11 4.03
N SER A 35 2.99 -10.42 3.88
CA SER A 35 2.11 -10.97 2.84
C SER A 35 0.66 -10.54 3.02
N GLU A 36 0.13 -10.60 4.25
CA GLU A 36 -1.25 -10.18 4.54
C GLU A 36 -1.45 -8.69 4.26
N ALA A 37 -0.50 -7.84 4.66
CA ALA A 37 -0.59 -6.41 4.40
C ALA A 37 -0.62 -6.09 2.89
N VAL A 38 0.07 -6.88 2.06
CA VAL A 38 0.06 -6.73 0.60
C VAL A 38 -1.23 -7.28 0.00
N GLU A 39 -1.70 -8.44 0.49
CA GLU A 39 -2.97 -9.04 0.09
C GLU A 39 -4.16 -8.12 0.39
N ASP A 40 -4.20 -7.49 1.57
CA ASP A 40 -5.23 -6.50 1.94
C ASP A 40 -5.32 -5.38 0.89
N VAL A 41 -4.18 -4.87 0.43
CA VAL A 41 -4.13 -3.83 -0.59
C VAL A 41 -4.56 -4.35 -1.94
N ALA A 42 -4.15 -5.57 -2.33
CA ALA A 42 -4.58 -6.20 -3.56
C ALA A 42 -6.11 -6.41 -3.58
N THR A 43 -6.71 -6.84 -2.48
CA THR A 43 -8.16 -6.94 -2.31
C THR A 43 -8.83 -5.57 -2.46
N LEU A 44 -8.29 -4.52 -1.85
CA LEU A 44 -8.83 -3.16 -1.94
C LEU A 44 -8.92 -2.65 -3.39
N VAL A 45 -7.91 -2.94 -4.22
CA VAL A 45 -7.84 -2.43 -5.60
C VAL A 45 -8.47 -3.37 -6.63
N SER A 46 -8.78 -4.61 -6.25
CA SER A 46 -9.24 -5.69 -7.15
C SER A 46 -10.45 -5.29 -8.02
N ALA A 47 -11.43 -4.60 -7.44
CA ALA A 47 -12.61 -4.15 -8.17
C ALA A 47 -12.25 -3.18 -9.31
N ARG A 48 -11.35 -2.23 -9.03
CA ARG A 48 -10.92 -1.22 -10.03
C ARG A 48 -10.04 -1.82 -11.12
N VAL A 49 -9.24 -2.83 -10.78
CA VAL A 49 -8.48 -3.63 -11.74
C VAL A 49 -9.44 -4.36 -12.69
N ALA A 50 -10.45 -5.03 -12.15
CA ALA A 50 -11.44 -5.76 -12.92
C ALA A 50 -12.27 -4.84 -13.83
N GLU A 51 -12.68 -3.66 -13.34
CA GLU A 51 -13.38 -2.64 -14.15
C GLU A 51 -12.57 -2.19 -15.37
N LYS A 52 -11.24 -2.18 -15.27
CA LYS A 52 -10.33 -1.81 -16.37
C LYS A 52 -9.88 -3.00 -17.22
N ASN A 53 -10.36 -4.22 -16.96
CA ASN A 53 -9.88 -5.46 -17.57
C ASN A 53 -8.35 -5.61 -17.51
N LEU A 54 -7.75 -5.20 -16.39
CA LEU A 54 -6.33 -5.41 -16.12
C LEU A 54 -6.15 -6.71 -15.34
N GLU A 55 -4.96 -7.30 -15.41
CA GLU A 55 -4.54 -8.34 -14.48
C GLU A 55 -3.83 -7.72 -13.28
N LEU A 56 -4.07 -8.28 -12.08
CA LEU A 56 -3.32 -7.96 -10.88
C LEU A 56 -2.56 -9.20 -10.44
N ILE A 57 -1.24 -9.06 -10.34
CA ILE A 57 -0.33 -10.14 -9.95
C ILE A 57 0.34 -9.73 -8.64
N VAL A 58 0.34 -10.63 -7.66
CA VAL A 58 1.02 -10.44 -6.38
C VAL A 58 2.08 -11.52 -6.24
N ARG A 59 3.33 -11.10 -6.01
CA ARG A 59 4.45 -11.98 -5.72
C ARG A 59 5.12 -11.51 -4.44
N VAL A 60 5.20 -12.41 -3.46
CA VAL A 60 5.97 -12.20 -2.23
C VAL A 60 7.05 -13.25 -2.19
N ASP A 61 8.30 -12.83 -2.07
CA ASP A 61 9.45 -13.74 -2.02
C ASP A 61 9.33 -14.65 -0.77
N PRO A 62 9.27 -15.98 -0.95
CA PRO A 62 9.10 -16.93 0.15
C PRO A 62 10.31 -16.96 1.11
N ARG A 63 11.44 -16.37 0.73
CA ARG A 63 12.63 -16.24 1.59
C ARG A 63 12.49 -15.13 2.64
N LEU A 64 11.52 -14.23 2.47
CA LEU A 64 11.29 -13.15 3.42
C LEU A 64 10.73 -13.68 4.76
N PRO A 65 11.08 -13.04 5.89
CA PRO A 65 10.44 -13.34 7.16
C PRO A 65 8.92 -13.18 7.07
N ALA A 66 8.18 -14.15 7.62
CA ALA A 66 6.72 -14.09 7.65
C ALA A 66 6.20 -12.88 8.44
N TYR A 67 6.98 -12.41 9.42
CA TYR A 67 6.70 -11.22 10.21
C TYR A 67 7.86 -10.24 10.11
N VAL A 68 7.52 -8.96 9.96
CA VAL A 68 8.47 -7.83 10.03
C VAL A 68 7.99 -6.87 11.12
N VAL A 69 8.92 -6.11 11.71
CA VAL A 69 8.58 -5.07 12.68
C VAL A 69 8.51 -3.73 11.95
N GLY A 70 7.36 -3.05 12.04
CA GLY A 70 7.16 -1.75 11.44
C GLY A 70 5.73 -1.26 11.62
N ASP A 71 5.38 -0.19 10.93
CA ASP A 71 4.03 0.36 10.96
C ASP A 71 3.21 -0.21 9.78
N ALA A 72 2.38 -1.21 10.06
CA ALA A 72 1.56 -1.89 9.06
C ALA A 72 0.57 -0.94 8.38
N GLY A 73 0.05 0.07 9.11
CA GLY A 73 -0.88 1.06 8.58
C GLY A 73 -0.22 1.94 7.53
N ARG A 74 0.96 2.46 7.87
CA ARG A 74 1.78 3.27 6.95
C ARG A 74 2.25 2.46 5.75
N PHE A 75 2.67 1.22 5.97
CA PHE A 75 3.03 0.30 4.89
C PHE A 75 1.87 0.14 3.89
N ARG A 76 0.67 -0.21 4.37
CA ARG A 76 -0.52 -0.34 3.52
C ARG A 76 -0.87 0.96 2.80
N GLN A 77 -0.75 2.12 3.45
CA GLN A 77 -1.00 3.41 2.83
C GLN A 77 -0.04 3.67 1.66
N ILE A 78 1.25 3.42 1.85
CA ILE A 78 2.26 3.57 0.79
C ILE A 78 1.93 2.64 -0.38
N VAL A 79 1.73 1.35 -0.12
CA VAL A 79 1.44 0.37 -1.19
C VAL A 79 0.12 0.71 -1.90
N THR A 80 -0.91 1.13 -1.17
CA THR A 80 -2.21 1.55 -1.75
C THR A 80 -2.03 2.73 -2.70
N ASN A 81 -1.22 3.72 -2.33
CA ASN A 81 -0.97 4.88 -3.18
C ASN A 81 -0.23 4.50 -4.47
N LEU A 82 0.80 3.65 -4.35
CA LEU A 82 1.57 3.18 -5.51
C LEU A 82 0.71 2.34 -6.45
N VAL A 83 0.01 1.33 -5.92
CA VAL A 83 -0.84 0.43 -6.70
C VAL A 83 -2.05 1.18 -7.28
N GLY A 84 -2.66 2.07 -6.51
CA GLY A 84 -3.74 2.92 -6.98
C GLY A 84 -3.33 3.78 -8.18
N ASN A 85 -2.11 4.33 -8.16
CA ASN A 85 -1.55 5.03 -9.31
C ASN A 85 -1.28 4.09 -10.49
N ALA A 86 -0.69 2.91 -10.25
CA ALA A 86 -0.46 1.93 -11.30
C ALA A 86 -1.77 1.54 -12.01
N VAL A 87 -2.82 1.20 -11.26
CA VAL A 87 -4.14 0.88 -11.83
C VAL A 87 -4.75 2.08 -12.55
N LYS A 88 -4.60 3.30 -12.02
CA LYS A 88 -5.11 4.52 -12.65
C LYS A 88 -4.50 4.73 -14.04
N PHE A 89 -3.18 4.60 -14.17
CA PHE A 89 -2.44 4.98 -15.37
C PHE A 89 -2.16 3.84 -16.35
N THR A 90 -2.35 2.58 -15.97
CA THR A 90 -2.26 1.44 -16.91
C THR A 90 -3.57 1.26 -17.67
N GLU A 91 -3.56 1.32 -18.99
CA GLU A 91 -4.77 1.13 -19.80
C GLU A 91 -4.99 -0.33 -20.24
N LYS A 92 -3.90 -1.08 -20.46
CA LYS A 92 -3.91 -2.48 -20.92
C LYS A 92 -2.74 -3.23 -20.31
N GLY A 93 -2.89 -4.54 -20.12
CA GLY A 93 -1.86 -5.41 -19.54
C GLY A 93 -2.12 -5.69 -18.06
N HIS A 94 -1.09 -5.58 -17.23
CA HIS A 94 -1.13 -5.99 -15.84
C HIS A 94 -0.46 -4.98 -14.89
N VAL A 95 -0.78 -5.11 -13.61
CA VAL A 95 -0.06 -4.48 -12.49
C VAL A 95 0.55 -5.60 -11.65
N LEU A 96 1.87 -5.59 -11.49
CA LEU A 96 2.60 -6.55 -10.64
C LEU A 96 3.01 -5.86 -9.33
N ILE A 97 2.58 -6.44 -8.21
CA ILE A 97 3.13 -6.14 -6.89
C ILE A 97 4.18 -7.20 -6.59
N ASP A 98 5.44 -6.82 -6.64
CA ASP A 98 6.57 -7.70 -6.37
C ASP A 98 7.28 -7.28 -5.08
N VAL A 99 7.31 -8.19 -4.10
CA VAL A 99 7.84 -7.95 -2.77
C VAL A 99 9.03 -8.87 -2.55
N GLY A 100 10.22 -8.28 -2.60
CA GLY A 100 11.48 -8.94 -2.31
C GLY A 100 12.29 -8.14 -1.29
N GLY A 101 13.38 -8.73 -0.82
CA GLY A 101 14.27 -8.10 0.15
C GLY A 101 15.32 -9.05 0.67
N GLU A 102 16.26 -8.50 1.44
CA GLU A 102 17.36 -9.23 2.05
C GLU A 102 17.34 -8.96 3.56
N THR A 103 17.61 -9.98 4.36
CA THR A 103 17.82 -9.78 5.80
C THR A 103 19.19 -9.17 6.01
N ILE A 104 19.22 -7.92 6.47
CA ILE A 104 20.45 -7.24 6.85
C ILE A 104 20.83 -7.76 8.24
N ASN A 105 21.98 -8.44 8.33
CA ASN A 105 22.57 -8.90 9.60
C ASN A 105 23.32 -7.78 10.31
#